data_AF-A0AAW1Q6Q7-F1
#
_entry.id   AF-A0AAW1Q6Q7-F1
#
_cell.length_a   1.000
_cell.length_b   1.000
_cell.length_c   1.000
_cell.angle_alpha   90.00
_cell.angle_beta   90.00
_cell.angle_gamma   90.00
#
_symmetry.space_group_name_H-M   'P 1'
#
loop_
_entity.id
_entity.type
_entity.pdbx_description
1 polymer ?
#
loop_
_entity_poly.entity_id
_entity_poly.type
_entity_poly.pdbx_seq_one_letter_code
_entity_poly.pdbx_strand_id
1 'polypeptide(L)'
;MEQALKELRNLTNSLLSRVSAALAEVPAGTLSLTGVLGCVYPDCSRLASAVRTQLGGVRSVTISAPGVLLQEWTPSDLQDAATLRADAAGVVREMSRAANVYIIAHVVDDIGEATVRGALEAGELVGNAPGRIKPHRVLFCSTLEGKVSIVRQLEPELHIDGHAATIEGLKRFMPQLVHVTQPGTAAAGAGSPNVGSAATLASLFGQSSS
;
A
#
# COMPACT_ATOMS: atom_id res chain seq x y z
N MET A 1 -4.52 -24.72 -44.09
CA MET A 1 -3.68 -23.78 -43.32
C MET A 1 -3.92 -22.32 -43.74
N GLU A 2 -3.97 -22.00 -45.04
CA GLU A 2 -4.30 -20.64 -45.52
C GLU A 2 -5.67 -20.10 -45.06
N GLN A 3 -6.69 -20.96 -44.96
CA GLN A 3 -8.03 -20.55 -44.53
C GLN A 3 -8.06 -19.96 -43.12
N ALA A 4 -7.34 -20.58 -42.18
CA ALA A 4 -7.26 -20.14 -40.78
C ALA A 4 -6.51 -18.80 -40.62
N LEU A 5 -5.48 -18.57 -41.44
CA LEU A 5 -4.75 -17.30 -41.49
C LEU A 5 -5.63 -16.15 -42.02
N LYS A 6 -6.50 -16.45 -42.98
CA LYS A 6 -7.47 -15.48 -43.52
C LYS A 6 -8.53 -15.11 -42.47
N GLU A 7 -9.03 -16.07 -41.70
CA GLU A 7 -9.97 -15.80 -40.61
C GLU A 7 -9.34 -14.99 -39.48
N LEU A 8 -8.11 -15.30 -39.07
CA LEU A 8 -7.41 -14.55 -38.03
C LEU A 8 -7.23 -13.07 -38.43
N ARG A 9 -6.88 -12.83 -39.70
CA ARG A 9 -6.72 -11.48 -40.26
C ARG A 9 -8.03 -10.71 -40.33
N ASN A 10 -9.13 -11.39 -40.68
CA ASN A 10 -10.46 -10.79 -40.70
C ASN A 10 -10.93 -10.43 -39.28
N LEU A 11 -10.64 -11.28 -38.29
CA LEU A 11 -10.91 -11.01 -36.87
C LEU A 11 -10.11 -9.81 -36.35
N THR A 12 -8.83 -9.70 -36.71
CA THR A 12 -8.01 -8.55 -36.32
C THR A 12 -8.52 -7.25 -36.94
N ASN A 13 -8.89 -7.28 -38.22
CA ASN A 13 -9.44 -6.12 -38.90
C ASN A 13 -10.80 -5.69 -38.33
N SER A 14 -11.63 -6.66 -37.92
CA SER A 14 -12.91 -6.39 -37.26
C SER A 14 -12.73 -5.81 -35.85
N LEU A 15 -11.75 -6.27 -35.09
CA LEU A 15 -11.43 -5.71 -33.78
C LEU A 15 -10.87 -4.29 -33.90
N LEU A 16 -9.96 -4.06 -34.85
CA LEU A 16 -9.39 -2.75 -35.13
C LEU A 16 -10.47 -1.72 -35.52
N SER A 17 -11.42 -2.09 -36.37
CA SER A 17 -12.49 -1.18 -36.77
C SER A 17 -13.44 -0.85 -35.60
N ARG A 18 -13.74 -1.82 -34.73
CA ARG A 18 -14.56 -1.59 -33.53
C ARG A 18 -13.88 -0.73 -32.48
N VAL A 19 -12.58 -0.92 -32.27
CA VAL A 19 -11.77 -0.06 -31.36
C VAL A 19 -11.67 1.35 -31.92
N SER A 20 -11.45 1.51 -33.23
CA SER A 20 -11.42 2.82 -33.89
C SER A 20 -12.75 3.57 -33.81
N ALA A 21 -13.88 2.86 -33.95
CA ALA A 21 -15.21 3.45 -33.82
C ALA A 21 -15.48 3.88 -32.36
N ALA A 22 -15.11 3.05 -31.38
CA ALA A 22 -15.24 3.39 -29.96
C ALA A 22 -14.38 4.61 -29.55
N LEU A 23 -13.22 4.80 -30.18
CA LEU A 23 -12.37 5.96 -29.98
C LEU A 23 -12.94 7.26 -30.59
N ALA A 24 -13.79 7.15 -31.62
CA ALA A 24 -14.42 8.30 -32.28
C ALA A 24 -15.66 8.83 -31.54
N GLU A 25 -16.25 8.05 -30.62
CA GLU A 25 -17.39 8.47 -29.80
C GLU A 25 -16.99 9.21 -28.50
N VAL A 26 -15.70 9.40 -28.25
CA VAL A 26 -15.21 10.15 -27.08
C VAL A 26 -15.26 11.65 -27.39
N PRO A 27 -16.03 12.47 -26.65
CA PRO A 27 -16.16 13.90 -26.94
C PRO A 27 -14.82 14.62 -26.81
N ALA A 28 -14.53 15.48 -27.79
CA ALA A 28 -13.31 16.28 -27.89
C ALA A 28 -13.23 17.31 -26.75
N GLY A 29 -12.68 16.91 -25.61
CA GLY A 29 -12.49 17.79 -24.46
C GLY A 29 -11.47 17.35 -23.42
N THR A 30 -10.94 16.13 -23.49
CA THR A 30 -10.09 15.59 -22.41
C THR A 30 -8.88 14.81 -22.94
N LEU A 31 -8.10 15.41 -23.84
CA LEU A 31 -6.80 14.86 -24.22
C LEU A 31 -5.72 15.94 -24.07
N SER A 32 -5.15 16.01 -22.87
CA SER A 32 -3.86 16.68 -22.66
C SER A 32 -2.74 15.74 -23.11
N LEU A 33 -1.99 16.19 -24.11
CA LEU A 33 -1.10 15.39 -24.94
C LEU A 33 0.34 15.30 -24.38
N THR A 34 0.50 15.09 -23.07
CA THR A 34 1.81 15.12 -22.40
C THR A 34 2.07 13.92 -21.48
N GLY A 35 1.75 12.70 -21.93
CA GLY A 35 2.05 11.50 -21.11
C GLY A 35 1.86 10.13 -21.76
N VAL A 36 2.06 9.99 -23.07
CA VAL A 36 1.69 8.80 -23.89
C VAL A 36 2.50 7.52 -23.59
N LEU A 37 3.15 7.38 -22.43
CA LEU A 37 3.76 6.11 -21.98
C LEU A 37 3.49 5.77 -20.49
N GLY A 38 2.52 6.42 -19.84
CA GLY A 38 2.19 6.16 -18.43
C GLY A 38 0.75 5.69 -18.21
N CYS A 39 0.59 4.37 -18.03
CA CYS A 39 -0.48 3.72 -17.27
C CYS A 39 -1.94 3.88 -17.78
N VAL A 40 -2.45 2.82 -18.42
CA VAL A 40 -3.87 2.61 -18.73
C VAL A 40 -4.64 2.22 -17.46
N TYR A 41 -4.88 3.14 -16.52
CA TYR A 41 -5.95 3.05 -15.50
C TYR A 41 -6.28 4.47 -14.96
N PRO A 42 -7.55 4.91 -14.94
CA PRO A 42 -7.94 6.26 -14.53
C PRO A 42 -7.67 6.59 -13.04
N ASP A 43 -7.40 5.59 -12.18
CA ASP A 43 -7.10 5.79 -10.75
C ASP A 43 -5.63 6.10 -10.43
N CYS A 44 -4.71 5.84 -11.37
CA CYS A 44 -3.27 5.99 -11.12
C CYS A 44 -2.86 7.46 -10.89
N SER A 45 -3.56 8.42 -11.49
CA SER A 45 -3.28 9.86 -11.31
C SER A 45 -3.82 10.41 -9.99
N ARG A 46 -5.02 9.98 -9.58
CA ARG A 46 -5.68 10.46 -8.36
C ARG A 46 -5.03 9.90 -7.12
N LEU A 47 -4.80 8.58 -7.08
CA LEU A 47 -4.14 7.97 -5.94
C LEU A 47 -2.70 8.49 -5.79
N ALA A 48 -1.92 8.54 -6.87
CA ALA A 48 -0.56 9.06 -6.80
C ALA A 48 -0.53 10.54 -6.40
N SER A 49 -1.50 11.35 -6.84
CA SER A 49 -1.60 12.74 -6.40
C SER A 49 -1.99 12.84 -4.92
N ALA A 50 -2.96 12.05 -4.45
CA ALA A 50 -3.38 12.02 -3.06
C ALA A 50 -2.23 11.60 -2.15
N VAL A 51 -1.48 10.55 -2.53
CA VAL A 51 -0.29 10.08 -1.81
C VAL A 51 0.78 11.17 -1.75
N ARG A 52 1.08 11.85 -2.86
CA ARG A 52 2.07 12.95 -2.86
C ARG A 52 1.66 14.12 -1.99
N THR A 53 0.39 14.55 -2.08
CA THR A 53 -0.14 15.64 -1.26
C THR A 53 -0.10 15.29 0.22
N GLN A 54 -0.52 14.08 0.57
CA GLN A 54 -0.63 13.64 1.96
C GLN A 54 0.72 13.32 2.59
N LEU A 55 1.68 12.80 1.82
CA LEU A 55 3.06 12.65 2.29
C LEU A 55 3.74 14.00 2.48
N GLY A 56 3.35 15.07 1.77
CA GLY A 56 3.83 16.42 2.06
C GLY A 56 5.36 16.59 2.04
N GLY A 57 6.07 15.75 1.28
CA GLY A 57 7.54 15.72 1.25
C GLY A 57 8.20 14.68 2.14
N VAL A 58 7.43 13.86 2.86
CA VAL A 58 7.92 12.74 3.67
C VAL A 58 8.75 11.77 2.84
N ARG A 59 10.00 11.52 3.24
CA ARG A 59 10.95 10.69 2.50
C ARG A 59 11.18 9.30 3.08
N SER A 60 10.81 9.08 4.33
CA SER A 60 10.99 7.81 5.04
C SER A 60 9.72 7.45 5.81
N VAL A 61 9.18 6.27 5.53
CA VAL A 61 7.94 5.77 6.13
C VAL A 61 8.15 4.35 6.65
N THR A 62 7.61 4.08 7.84
CA THR A 62 7.48 2.72 8.37
C THR A 62 6.01 2.36 8.53
N ILE A 63 5.65 1.14 8.16
CA ILE A 63 4.26 0.65 8.20
C ILE A 63 4.23 -0.70 8.92
N SER A 64 3.40 -0.82 9.96
CA SER A 64 3.11 -2.11 10.60
C SER A 64 2.32 -3.00 9.65
N ALA A 65 2.67 -4.28 9.50
CA ALA A 65 1.87 -5.20 8.67
C ALA A 65 0.52 -5.60 9.31
N PRO A 66 0.47 -6.09 10.57
CA PRO A 66 -0.79 -6.46 11.21
C PRO A 66 -1.75 -5.27 11.34
N GLY A 67 -3.03 -5.48 11.03
CA GLY A 67 -4.13 -4.52 11.11
C GLY A 67 -4.14 -3.40 10.06
N VAL A 68 -2.98 -3.05 9.51
CA VAL A 68 -2.83 -1.97 8.52
C VAL A 68 -2.80 -2.51 7.09
N LEU A 69 -1.84 -3.41 6.80
CA LEU A 69 -1.69 -4.04 5.49
C LEU A 69 -2.44 -5.37 5.43
N LEU A 70 -2.43 -6.10 6.53
CA LEU A 70 -3.07 -7.39 6.70
C LEU A 70 -4.41 -7.23 7.43
N GLN A 71 -5.33 -8.17 7.23
CA GLN A 71 -6.61 -8.19 7.93
C GLN A 71 -6.45 -8.63 9.39
N GLU A 72 -5.45 -9.46 9.66
CA GLU A 72 -5.12 -10.03 10.95
C GLU A 72 -4.46 -8.98 11.86
N TRP A 73 -4.87 -8.96 13.14
CA TRP A 73 -4.44 -7.92 14.11
C TRP A 73 -3.43 -8.43 15.14
N THR A 74 -3.43 -9.73 15.42
CA THR A 74 -2.58 -10.32 16.45
C THR A 74 -1.45 -11.14 15.83
N PRO A 75 -0.30 -11.27 16.51
CA PRO A 75 0.82 -12.06 16.00
C PRO A 75 0.49 -13.56 15.90
N SER A 76 -0.48 -14.06 16.67
CA SER A 76 -0.93 -15.46 16.64
C SER A 76 -1.75 -15.77 15.40
N ASP A 77 -2.66 -14.86 15.00
CA ASP A 77 -3.46 -15.03 13.77
C ASP A 77 -2.57 -15.17 12.52
N LEU A 78 -1.40 -14.51 12.53
CA LEU A 78 -0.43 -14.53 11.43
C LEU A 78 0.26 -15.89 11.23
N GLN A 79 0.15 -16.80 12.19
CA GLN A 79 0.64 -18.17 12.03
C GLN A 79 -0.29 -18.99 11.14
N ASP A 80 -1.59 -18.69 11.19
CA ASP A 80 -2.63 -19.41 10.44
C ASP A 80 -2.80 -18.83 9.03
N ALA A 81 -2.90 -17.51 8.92
CA ALA A 81 -3.09 -16.82 7.64
C ALA A 81 -2.58 -15.37 7.69
N ALA A 82 -2.20 -14.85 6.52
CA ALA A 82 -1.97 -13.43 6.31
C ALA A 82 -2.70 -12.99 5.05
N THR A 83 -3.74 -12.19 5.22
CA THR A 83 -4.60 -11.75 4.13
C THR A 83 -4.33 -10.29 3.81
N LEU A 84 -3.70 -10.02 2.67
CA LEU A 84 -3.41 -8.66 2.25
C LEU A 84 -4.70 -7.90 1.93
N ARG A 85 -4.86 -6.71 2.49
CA ARG A 85 -5.96 -5.81 2.20
C ARG A 85 -5.74 -5.14 0.84
N ALA A 86 -6.67 -5.34 -0.08
CA ALA A 86 -6.57 -4.84 -1.46
C ALA A 86 -6.49 -3.29 -1.52
N ASP A 87 -7.21 -2.61 -0.63
CA ASP A 87 -7.22 -1.15 -0.49
C ASP A 87 -5.85 -0.58 -0.07
N ALA A 88 -5.13 -1.30 0.79
CA ALA A 88 -3.79 -0.92 1.24
C ALA A 88 -2.72 -1.15 0.16
N ALA A 89 -2.85 -2.20 -0.65
CA ALA A 89 -1.82 -2.60 -1.59
C ALA A 89 -1.51 -1.52 -2.65
N GLY A 90 -2.54 -0.90 -3.23
CA GLY A 90 -2.36 0.16 -4.21
C GLY A 90 -1.68 1.40 -3.61
N VAL A 91 -2.07 1.77 -2.40
CA VAL A 91 -1.50 2.92 -1.67
C VAL A 91 -0.01 2.71 -1.42
N VAL A 92 0.38 1.56 -0.88
CA VAL A 92 1.77 1.27 -0.55
C VAL A 92 2.66 1.25 -1.80
N ARG A 93 2.16 0.75 -2.93
CA ARG A 93 2.90 0.79 -4.20
C ARG A 93 3.19 2.23 -4.61
N GLU A 94 2.20 3.11 -4.58
CA GLU A 94 2.42 4.53 -4.90
C GLU A 94 3.33 5.22 -3.87
N MET A 95 3.18 4.91 -2.58
CA MET A 95 4.08 5.43 -1.54
C MET A 95 5.53 5.02 -1.78
N SER A 96 5.79 3.78 -2.16
CA SER A 96 7.15 3.27 -2.40
C SER A 96 7.84 3.90 -3.62
N ARG A 97 7.09 4.54 -4.51
CA ARG A 97 7.66 5.34 -5.61
C ARG A 97 8.09 6.72 -5.18
N ALA A 98 7.47 7.26 -4.12
CA ALA A 98 7.72 8.62 -3.63
C ALA A 98 8.66 8.65 -2.41
N ALA A 99 8.68 7.60 -1.59
CA ALA A 99 9.38 7.54 -0.32
C ALA A 99 10.04 6.18 -0.08
N ASN A 100 11.01 6.15 0.84
CA ASN A 100 11.56 4.91 1.35
C ASN A 100 10.59 4.28 2.35
N VAL A 101 9.96 3.18 1.95
CA VAL A 101 9.01 2.45 2.80
C VAL A 101 9.69 1.22 3.41
N TYR A 102 9.47 1.02 4.71
CA TYR A 102 9.81 -0.18 5.46
C TYR A 102 8.54 -0.80 6.03
N ILE A 103 8.45 -2.13 5.98
CA ILE A 103 7.37 -2.89 6.61
C ILE A 103 7.92 -3.53 7.87
N ILE A 104 7.16 -3.46 8.97
CA ILE A 104 7.51 -4.15 10.21
C ILE A 104 6.35 -5.06 10.61
N ALA A 105 6.60 -6.34 10.81
CA ALA A 105 5.61 -7.28 11.30
C ALA A 105 5.98 -7.76 12.71
N HIS A 106 4.99 -7.70 13.62
CA HIS A 106 5.08 -8.38 14.90
C HIS A 106 4.51 -9.79 14.73
N VAL A 107 5.35 -10.80 14.92
CA VAL A 107 5.01 -12.21 14.73
C VAL A 107 5.47 -13.02 15.93
N VAL A 108 4.94 -14.23 16.13
CA VAL A 108 5.37 -15.11 17.23
C VAL A 108 6.65 -15.86 16.87
N ASP A 109 6.75 -16.34 15.62
CA ASP A 109 7.78 -17.26 15.16
C ASP A 109 8.03 -17.15 13.65
N ASP A 110 8.99 -17.95 13.17
CA ASP A 110 9.39 -18.02 11.76
C ASP A 110 8.26 -18.48 10.83
N ILE A 111 7.27 -19.22 11.35
CA ILE A 111 6.07 -19.60 10.60
C ILE A 111 5.27 -18.34 10.27
N GLY A 112 4.99 -17.50 11.27
CA GLY A 112 4.37 -16.20 11.05
C GLY A 112 5.17 -15.30 10.10
N GLU A 113 6.50 -15.30 10.19
CA GLU A 113 7.35 -14.56 9.24
C GLU A 113 7.15 -15.02 7.79
N ALA A 114 7.18 -16.34 7.57
CA ALA A 114 7.01 -16.94 6.25
C ALA A 114 5.62 -16.65 5.67
N THR A 115 4.58 -16.76 6.50
CA THR A 115 3.19 -16.48 6.11
C THR A 115 3.01 -15.02 5.70
N VAL A 116 3.49 -14.07 6.51
CA VAL A 116 3.44 -12.63 6.19
C VAL A 116 4.23 -12.32 4.92
N ARG A 117 5.45 -12.84 4.80
CA ARG A 117 6.28 -12.62 3.62
C ARG A 117 5.62 -13.15 2.36
N GLY A 118 5.09 -14.37 2.39
CA GLY A 118 4.37 -14.98 1.29
C GLY A 118 3.17 -14.16 0.84
N ALA A 119 2.37 -13.64 1.79
CA ALA A 119 1.24 -12.77 1.48
C ALA A 119 1.65 -11.44 0.83
N LEU A 120 2.72 -10.80 1.32
CA LEU A 120 3.23 -9.55 0.76
C LEU A 120 3.83 -9.73 -0.64
N GLU A 121 4.48 -10.86 -0.89
CA GLU A 121 5.03 -11.22 -2.21
C GLU A 121 3.92 -11.58 -3.20
N ALA A 122 2.95 -12.38 -2.79
CA ALA A 122 1.77 -12.74 -3.60
C ALA A 122 0.93 -11.51 -3.96
N GLY A 123 0.84 -10.54 -3.04
CA GLY A 123 0.18 -9.25 -3.28
C GLY A 123 1.03 -8.23 -4.05
N GLU A 124 2.20 -8.63 -4.55
CA GLU A 124 3.14 -7.82 -5.31
C GLU A 124 3.61 -6.53 -4.60
N LEU A 125 3.55 -6.51 -3.26
CA LEU A 125 4.07 -5.39 -2.46
C LEU A 125 5.56 -5.46 -2.26
N VAL A 126 6.11 -6.67 -2.20
CA VAL A 126 7.52 -6.91 -1.97
C VAL A 126 8.16 -7.49 -3.25
N GLY A 127 9.36 -7.02 -3.57
CA GLY A 127 10.13 -7.49 -4.72
C GLY A 127 11.13 -6.47 -5.24
N ASN A 128 11.73 -6.78 -6.39
CA ASN A 128 12.74 -5.94 -7.03
C ASN A 128 12.18 -5.04 -8.14
N ALA A 129 10.89 -5.16 -8.46
CA ALA A 129 10.22 -4.33 -9.47
C ALA A 129 9.95 -2.91 -8.97
N PRO A 130 9.85 -1.90 -9.86
CA PRO A 130 9.52 -0.53 -9.48
C PRO A 130 8.17 -0.43 -8.77
N GLY A 131 8.11 0.38 -7.71
CA GLY A 131 6.91 0.51 -6.89
C GLY A 131 6.65 -0.69 -5.96
N ARG A 132 7.66 -1.56 -5.77
CA ARG A 132 7.66 -2.61 -4.73
C ARG A 132 8.72 -2.32 -3.69
N ILE A 133 8.48 -2.81 -2.48
CA ILE A 133 9.37 -2.70 -1.34
C ILE A 133 10.43 -3.79 -1.45
N LYS A 134 11.70 -3.41 -1.28
CA LYS A 134 12.80 -4.38 -1.36
C LYS A 134 12.67 -5.41 -0.22
N PRO A 135 12.95 -6.70 -0.45
CA PRO A 135 12.78 -7.74 0.57
C PRO A 135 13.50 -7.46 1.90
N HIS A 136 14.69 -6.83 1.85
CA HIS A 136 15.47 -6.47 3.05
C HIS A 136 14.87 -5.31 3.87
N ARG A 137 13.80 -4.67 3.39
CA ARG A 137 13.06 -3.62 4.12
C ARG A 137 11.80 -4.15 4.80
N VAL A 138 11.59 -5.47 4.75
CA VAL A 138 10.56 -6.17 5.52
C VAL A 138 11.24 -6.74 6.76
N LEU A 139 10.94 -6.13 7.90
CA LEU A 139 11.52 -6.43 9.20
C LEU A 139 10.52 -7.15 10.07
N PHE A 140 11.03 -8.03 10.94
CA PHE A 140 10.22 -8.84 11.83
C PHE A 140 10.69 -8.65 13.27
N CYS A 141 9.77 -8.79 14.20
CA CYS A 141 10.04 -8.71 15.64
C CYS A 141 9.06 -9.59 16.41
N SER A 142 9.49 -10.09 17.56
CA SER A 142 8.67 -10.94 18.43
C SER A 142 7.94 -10.19 19.55
N THR A 143 8.30 -8.91 19.77
CA THR A 143 7.73 -8.08 20.83
C THR A 143 7.38 -6.68 20.33
N LEU A 144 6.37 -6.06 20.95
CA LEU A 144 5.98 -4.68 20.67
C LEU A 144 7.10 -3.69 21.03
N GLU A 145 7.86 -3.97 22.10
CA GLU A 145 9.05 -3.17 22.47
C GLU A 145 10.14 -3.26 21.39
N GLY A 146 10.35 -4.46 20.82
CA GLY A 146 11.23 -4.67 19.68
C GLY A 146 10.81 -3.83 18.48
N LYS A 147 9.50 -3.79 18.17
CA LYS A 147 8.95 -2.91 17.12
C LYS A 147 9.24 -1.44 17.39
N VAL A 148 8.99 -0.95 18.61
CA VAL A 148 9.31 0.44 19.01
C VAL A 148 10.80 0.72 18.84
N SER A 149 11.69 -0.21 19.24
CA SER A 149 13.13 -0.06 19.08
C SER A 149 13.55 0.04 17.61
N ILE A 150 13.02 -0.85 16.75
CA ILE A 150 13.30 -0.82 15.30
C ILE A 150 12.88 0.53 14.71
N VAL A 151 11.65 0.99 14.99
CA VAL A 151 11.15 2.27 14.47
C VAL A 151 12.03 3.43 14.93
N ARG A 152 12.44 3.44 16.20
CA ARG A 152 13.34 4.47 16.73
C ARG A 152 14.74 4.46 16.10
N GLN A 153 15.24 3.32 15.66
CA GLN A 153 16.53 3.22 14.98
C GLN A 153 16.44 3.62 13.51
N LEU A 154 15.30 3.36 12.86
CA LEU A 154 15.05 3.78 11.48
C LEU A 154 14.77 5.27 11.34
N GLU A 155 14.34 5.93 12.44
CA GLU A 155 13.97 7.35 12.51
C GLU A 155 13.13 7.81 11.29
N PRO A 156 11.99 7.15 11.01
CA PRO A 156 11.15 7.55 9.90
C PRO A 156 10.49 8.90 10.18
N GLU A 157 10.20 9.62 9.10
CA GLU A 157 9.46 10.89 9.19
C GLU A 157 7.96 10.62 9.47
N LEU A 158 7.45 9.45 9.06
CA LEU A 158 6.09 8.97 9.32
C LEU A 158 6.10 7.49 9.75
N HIS A 159 5.38 7.17 10.82
CA HIS A 159 5.10 5.79 11.21
C HIS A 159 3.60 5.50 11.27
N ILE A 160 3.16 4.40 10.66
CA ILE A 160 1.77 3.96 10.61
C ILE A 160 1.66 2.61 11.32
N ASP A 161 0.80 2.51 12.34
CA ASP A 161 0.66 1.29 13.15
C ASP A 161 -0.79 1.00 13.51
N GLY A 162 -1.13 -0.28 13.64
CA GLY A 162 -2.44 -0.75 14.11
C GLY A 162 -2.51 -0.99 15.63
N HIS A 163 -1.38 -0.92 16.34
CA HIS A 163 -1.28 -1.24 17.75
C HIS A 163 -1.07 0.03 18.59
N ALA A 164 -2.06 0.35 19.43
CA ALA A 164 -2.05 1.53 20.29
C ALA A 164 -0.81 1.64 21.18
N ALA A 165 -0.34 0.52 21.74
CA ALA A 165 0.85 0.50 22.60
C ALA A 165 2.12 0.98 21.88
N THR A 166 2.26 0.65 20.59
CA THR A 166 3.40 1.11 19.77
C THR A 166 3.33 2.61 19.52
N ILE A 167 2.13 3.13 19.22
CA ILE A 167 1.90 4.57 19.07
C ILE A 167 2.24 5.33 20.36
N GLU A 168 1.77 4.84 21.51
CA GLU A 168 2.06 5.44 22.82
C GLU A 168 3.56 5.46 23.15
N GLY A 169 4.28 4.38 22.81
CA GLY A 169 5.73 4.29 22.97
C GLY A 169 6.52 5.20 22.02
N LEU A 170 5.95 5.60 20.89
CA LEU A 170 6.63 6.37 19.84
C LEU A 170 6.28 7.86 19.81
N LYS A 171 5.15 8.29 20.40
CA LYS A 171 4.62 9.66 20.25
C LYS A 171 5.54 10.79 20.65
N ARG A 172 6.54 10.53 21.49
CA ARG A 172 7.54 11.53 21.90
C ARG A 172 8.79 11.56 21.03
N PHE A 173 8.97 10.55 20.17
CA PHE A 173 10.18 10.36 19.37
C PHE A 173 9.94 10.62 17.88
N MET A 174 8.71 10.38 17.40
CA MET A 174 8.41 10.42 15.97
C MET A 174 7.81 11.76 15.55
N PRO A 175 8.21 12.32 14.39
CA PRO A 175 7.64 13.57 13.87
C PRO A 175 6.15 13.45 13.56
N GLN A 176 5.74 12.32 12.96
CA GLN A 176 4.35 12.03 12.62
C GLN A 176 4.03 10.56 12.86
N LEU A 177 2.85 10.33 13.43
CA LEU A 177 2.30 9.01 13.69
C LEU A 177 0.87 8.93 13.18
N VAL A 178 0.51 7.76 12.68
CA VAL A 178 -0.88 7.44 12.35
C VAL A 178 -1.27 6.12 12.98
N HIS A 179 -2.31 6.15 13.80
CA HIS A 179 -2.92 4.96 14.36
C HIS A 179 -4.07 4.49 13.47
N VAL A 180 -3.93 3.29 12.89
CA VAL A 180 -5.03 2.60 12.22
C VAL A 180 -5.85 1.86 13.28
N THR A 181 -7.04 2.37 13.58
CA THR A 181 -7.85 1.85 14.68
C THR A 181 -8.53 0.55 14.32
N GLN A 182 -8.41 -0.45 15.19
CA GLN A 182 -9.23 -1.66 15.09
C GLN A 182 -10.71 -1.30 15.26
N PRO A 183 -11.63 -1.88 14.45
CA PRO A 183 -13.05 -1.65 14.62
C PRO A 183 -13.50 -1.89 16.07
N GLY A 184 -14.18 -0.91 16.66
CA GLY A 184 -14.64 -0.97 18.06
C GLY A 184 -13.61 -0.57 19.11
N THR A 185 -12.41 -0.12 18.72
CA THR A 185 -11.38 0.37 19.65
C THR A 185 -11.19 1.88 19.59
N ALA A 186 -10.66 2.46 20.67
CA ALA A 186 -10.35 3.89 20.73
C ALA A 186 -9.04 4.22 20.02
N ALA A 187 -8.94 5.45 19.50
CA ALA A 187 -7.70 5.96 18.94
C ALA A 187 -6.63 6.18 20.02
N ALA A 188 -5.40 5.78 19.73
CA ALA A 188 -4.23 6.06 20.55
C ALA A 188 -3.75 7.52 20.37
N GLY A 189 -2.84 7.96 21.24
CA GLY A 189 -2.19 9.27 21.12
C GLY A 189 -3.06 10.46 21.50
N ALA A 190 -4.09 10.24 22.33
CA ALA A 190 -4.97 11.30 22.81
C ALA A 190 -4.19 12.53 23.32
N GLY A 191 -4.54 13.71 22.80
CA GLY A 191 -3.90 14.98 23.16
C GLY A 191 -2.52 15.22 22.54
N SER A 192 -2.02 14.33 21.68
CA SER A 192 -0.71 14.50 21.02
C SER A 192 -0.91 15.08 19.60
N PRO A 193 -0.33 16.26 19.28
CA PRO A 193 -0.61 16.94 18.01
C PRO A 193 0.02 16.25 16.79
N ASN A 194 0.98 15.35 17.01
CA ASN A 194 1.68 14.59 15.98
C ASN A 194 1.08 13.19 15.73
N VAL A 195 -0.04 12.86 16.39
CA VAL A 195 -0.71 11.56 16.21
C VAL A 195 -2.05 11.76 15.52
N GLY A 196 -2.16 11.28 14.28
CA GLY A 196 -3.42 11.13 13.56
C GLY A 196 -4.04 9.75 13.76
N SER A 197 -5.31 9.61 13.38
CA SER A 197 -6.02 8.32 13.37
C SER A 197 -6.77 8.11 12.07
N ALA A 198 -6.95 6.84 11.70
CA ALA A 198 -7.72 6.43 10.53
C ALA A 198 -8.31 5.03 10.72
N ALA A 199 -9.38 4.71 9.99
CA ALA A 199 -9.97 3.37 10.01
C ALA A 199 -9.17 2.38 9.16
N THR A 200 -8.58 2.86 8.05
CA THR A 200 -7.78 2.05 7.12
C THR A 200 -6.65 2.89 6.53
N LEU A 201 -5.61 2.24 5.98
CA LEU A 201 -4.56 2.94 5.25
C LEU A 201 -5.14 3.74 4.06
N ALA A 202 -6.10 3.15 3.34
CA ALA A 202 -6.74 3.78 2.19
C ALA A 202 -7.52 5.06 2.56
N SER A 203 -8.18 5.08 3.71
CA SER A 203 -8.96 6.24 4.18
C SER A 203 -8.10 7.48 4.42
N LEU A 204 -6.80 7.32 4.74
CA LEU A 204 -5.85 8.43 4.87
C LEU A 204 -5.62 9.19 3.56
N PHE A 205 -5.81 8.51 2.43
CA PHE A 205 -5.57 9.04 1.10
C PHE A 205 -6.89 9.29 0.33
N GLY A 206 -8.02 9.35 1.05
CA GLY A 206 -9.32 9.62 0.46
C GLY A 206 -9.89 8.48 -0.38
N GLN A 207 -9.38 7.25 -0.22
CA GLN A 207 -9.98 6.06 -0.82
C GLN A 207 -10.95 5.42 0.18
N SER A 208 -12.25 5.49 -0.13
CA SER A 208 -13.28 4.73 0.59
C SER A 208 -13.38 3.32 -0.01
N SER A 209 -13.18 2.26 0.79
CA SER A 209 -13.47 0.90 0.33
C SER A 209 -14.96 0.81 0.01
N SER A 210 -15.29 0.53 -1.25
CA SER A 210 -16.65 0.23 -1.70
C SER A 210 -16.93 -1.25 -1.51
#